data_AF-A0A3B9NAW5-F1
#
_entry.id   AF-A0A3B9NAW5-F1
#
_cell.length_a   1.000
_cell.length_b   1.000
_cell.length_c   1.000
_cell.angle_alpha   90.00
_cell.angle_beta   90.00
_cell.angle_gamma   90.00
#
_symmetry.space_group_name_H-M   'P 1'
#
loop_
_entity.id
_entity.type
_entity.pdbx_description
1 polymer ?
#
loop_
_entity_poly.entity_id
_entity_poly.type
_entity_poly.pdbx_seq_one_letter_code
_entity_poly.pdbx_strand_id
1 'polypeptide(L)'
;MVIISSGDNELLINLDNPFCIEIVLGHMCKREIILTEYILNDYSSVACDKDGHIFANEIIIPIESQQETFTNESAPQESYLKRCFPLCSESLYAKIYCGLHVADTLLKENFPLILATLNQQDVLKKWFFIRYNDPSPHIRFRVELSDPSQYYFVISTLNTLLEQFIKDG
;
A
#
# COMPACT_ATOMS: atom_id res chain seq x y z
N MET A 1 -3.95 16.49 33.21
CA MET A 1 -3.53 15.45 32.26
C MET A 1 -4.07 15.76 30.88
N VAL A 2 -3.33 15.43 29.82
CA VAL A 2 -3.72 15.59 28.41
C VAL A 2 -3.29 14.34 27.64
N ILE A 3 -3.83 14.12 26.44
CA ILE A 3 -3.40 13.01 25.56
C ILE A 3 -2.68 13.60 24.34
N ILE A 4 -1.55 12.99 23.95
CA ILE A 4 -0.97 13.17 22.61
C ILE A 4 -1.57 12.11 21.70
N SER A 5 -2.26 12.51 20.62
CA SER A 5 -2.86 11.60 19.64
C SER A 5 -2.06 11.57 18.34
N SER A 6 -1.76 10.38 17.82
CA SER A 6 -1.04 10.17 16.56
C SER A 6 -1.53 8.91 15.84
N GLY A 7 -2.43 9.09 14.87
CA GLY A 7 -3.15 7.96 14.26
C GLY A 7 -3.95 7.22 15.34
N ASP A 8 -3.80 5.90 15.39
CA ASP A 8 -4.45 5.04 16.38
C ASP A 8 -3.70 4.98 17.73
N ASN A 9 -2.59 5.72 17.89
CA ASN A 9 -1.83 5.74 19.14
C ASN A 9 -2.17 6.96 19.99
N GLU A 10 -2.53 6.72 21.25
CA GLU A 10 -2.77 7.73 22.27
C GLU A 10 -1.78 7.59 23.42
N LEU A 11 -1.19 8.70 23.85
CA LEU A 11 -0.26 8.74 24.98
C LEU A 11 -0.76 9.72 26.04
N LEU A 12 -1.14 9.20 27.21
CA LEU A 12 -1.52 10.00 28.37
C LEU A 12 -0.30 10.70 28.97
N ILE A 13 -0.39 12.02 29.12
CA ILE A 13 0.65 12.90 29.62
C ILE A 13 0.14 13.64 30.86
N ASN A 14 0.91 13.55 31.94
CA ASN A 14 0.72 14.40 33.11
C ASN A 14 1.59 15.66 33.00
N LEU A 15 0.98 16.81 32.69
CA LEU A 15 1.72 18.08 32.57
C LEU A 15 2.26 18.63 33.89
N ASP A 16 1.83 18.08 35.03
CA ASP A 16 2.41 18.42 36.35
C ASP A 16 3.72 17.66 36.61
N ASN A 17 4.05 16.67 35.77
CA ASN A 17 5.30 15.93 35.84
C ASN A 17 6.33 16.52 34.86
N PRO A 18 7.48 17.05 35.33
CA PRO A 18 8.48 17.66 34.46
C PRO A 18 9.07 16.70 33.41
N PHE A 19 9.17 15.40 33.71
CA PHE A 19 9.64 14.41 32.74
C PHE A 19 8.65 14.21 31.58
N CYS A 20 7.34 14.32 31.86
CA CYS A 20 6.32 14.23 30.83
C CYS A 20 6.32 15.47 29.91
N ILE A 21 6.71 16.64 30.42
CA ILE A 21 6.89 17.85 29.60
C ILE A 21 8.02 17.66 28.60
N GLU A 22 9.13 17.04 29.00
CA GLU A 22 10.23 16.72 28.08
C GLU A 22 9.80 15.81 26.93
N ILE A 23 8.91 14.84 27.20
CA ILE A 23 8.32 13.98 26.18
C ILE A 23 7.51 14.81 25.17
N VAL A 24 6.64 15.71 25.65
CA VAL A 24 5.85 16.60 24.79
C VAL A 24 6.77 17.43 23.90
N LEU A 25 7.77 18.10 24.49
CA LEU A 25 8.73 18.93 23.76
C LEU A 25 9.51 18.12 22.72
N GLY A 26 9.95 16.91 23.08
CA GLY A 26 10.64 16.00 22.16
C GLY A 26 9.79 15.57 20.97
N HIS A 27 8.48 15.41 21.16
CA HIS A 27 7.53 15.14 20.07
C HIS A 27 7.30 16.38 19.19
N MET A 28 7.15 17.57 19.77
CA MET A 28 6.95 18.84 19.05
C MET A 28 8.13 19.19 18.12
N CYS A 29 9.37 18.89 18.52
CA CYS A 29 10.54 19.18 17.68
C CYS A 29 10.63 18.31 16.41
N LYS A 30 9.95 17.15 16.37
CA LYS A 30 10.06 16.19 15.26
C LYS A 30 8.89 16.26 14.29
N ARG A 31 7.70 16.64 14.76
CA ARG A 31 6.46 16.65 13.98
C ARG A 31 5.39 17.51 14.65
N GLU A 32 4.36 17.86 13.88
CA GLU A 32 3.14 18.42 14.44
C GLU A 32 2.46 17.41 15.38
N ILE A 33 1.94 17.90 16.50
CA ILE A 33 1.26 17.09 17.51
C ILE A 33 -0.18 17.57 17.66
N ILE A 34 -1.08 16.64 17.95
CA ILE A 34 -2.45 16.93 18.35
C ILE A 34 -2.55 16.60 19.83
N LEU A 35 -2.94 17.59 20.63
CA LEU A 35 -3.26 17.42 22.03
C LEU A 35 -4.77 17.39 22.21
N THR A 36 -5.27 16.36 22.86
CA THR A 36 -6.68 16.20 23.20
C THR A 36 -6.86 16.18 24.72
N GLU A 37 -8.06 16.52 25.17
CA GLU A 37 -8.39 16.49 26.59
C GLU A 37 -8.45 15.05 27.12
N TYR A 38 -8.12 14.87 28.39
CA TYR A 38 -8.28 13.59 29.07
C TYR A 38 -9.64 13.53 29.75
N ILE A 39 -10.62 12.91 29.09
CA ILE A 39 -12.02 12.89 29.53
C ILE A 39 -12.26 12.10 30.83
N LEU A 40 -11.40 11.14 31.18
CA LEU A 40 -11.56 10.35 32.41
C LEU A 40 -11.30 11.15 33.70
N ASN A 41 -10.90 12.42 33.62
CA ASN A 41 -10.97 13.32 34.78
C ASN A 41 -12.41 13.60 35.21
N ASP A 42 -13.34 13.64 34.25
CA ASP A 42 -14.74 14.00 34.47
C ASP A 42 -15.67 12.78 34.52
N TYR A 43 -15.17 11.61 34.11
CA TYR A 43 -15.92 10.36 34.05
C TYR A 43 -15.16 9.21 34.72
N SER A 44 -15.85 8.42 35.54
CA SER A 44 -15.29 7.21 36.15
C SER A 44 -15.63 5.98 35.31
N SER A 45 -14.66 5.09 35.14
CA SER A 45 -14.93 3.80 34.51
C SER A 45 -15.88 2.95 35.38
N VAL A 46 -16.73 2.18 34.70
CA VAL A 46 -17.66 1.23 35.31
C VAL A 46 -16.99 -0.10 35.69
N ALA A 47 -15.75 -0.35 35.27
CA ALA A 47 -15.01 -1.57 35.54
C ALA A 47 -14.12 -1.39 36.76
N CYS A 48 -14.42 -2.11 37.85
CA CYS A 48 -13.61 -2.15 39.06
C CYS A 48 -13.33 -3.57 39.55
N ASP A 49 -12.30 -3.73 40.38
CA ASP A 49 -12.03 -4.97 41.09
C ASP A 49 -12.93 -5.15 42.33
N LYS A 50 -12.71 -6.23 43.08
CA LYS A 50 -13.48 -6.54 44.30
C LYS A 50 -13.22 -5.56 45.43
N ASP A 51 -12.10 -4.85 45.40
CA ASP A 51 -11.69 -3.87 46.39
C ASP A 51 -12.11 -2.44 45.99
N GLY A 52 -12.72 -2.27 44.80
CA GLY A 52 -13.23 -1.01 44.28
C GLY A 52 -12.22 -0.20 43.46
N HIS A 53 -11.05 -0.76 43.10
CA HIS A 53 -10.11 -0.08 42.23
C HIS A 53 -10.61 -0.07 40.78
N ILE A 54 -10.61 1.12 40.17
CA ILE A 54 -11.14 1.36 38.83
C ILE A 54 -10.09 1.07 37.77
N PHE A 55 -10.49 0.47 36.66
CA PHE A 55 -9.64 0.19 35.50
C PHE A 55 -9.88 1.17 34.35
N ALA A 56 -8.83 1.56 33.64
CA ALA A 56 -8.97 2.19 32.33
C ALA A 56 -9.32 1.10 31.30
N ASN A 57 -10.57 1.07 30.83
CA ASN A 57 -11.06 0.06 29.92
C ASN A 57 -11.81 0.67 28.74
N GLU A 58 -11.88 -0.10 27.66
CA GLU A 58 -12.70 0.16 26.49
C GLU A 58 -13.83 -0.88 26.43
N ILE A 59 -15.02 -0.48 25.98
CA ILE A 59 -16.16 -1.39 25.78
C ILE A 59 -16.55 -1.35 24.32
N ILE A 60 -16.42 -2.48 23.63
CA ILE A 60 -16.88 -2.62 22.25
C ILE A 60 -18.31 -3.16 22.28
N ILE A 61 -19.27 -2.33 21.83
CA ILE A 61 -20.68 -2.71 21.73
C ILE A 61 -21.01 -2.91 20.24
N PRO A 62 -21.02 -4.15 19.74
CA PRO A 62 -21.49 -4.41 18.38
C PRO A 62 -23.00 -4.14 18.29
N ILE A 63 -23.40 -3.33 17.31
CA ILE A 63 -24.81 -3.03 17.03
C ILE A 63 -25.14 -3.62 15.67
N GLU A 64 -26.19 -4.42 15.61
CA GLU A 64 -26.74 -4.97 14.37
C GLU A 64 -27.98 -4.20 13.95
N SER A 65 -28.10 -3.90 12.65
CA SER A 65 -29.30 -3.30 12.08
C SER A 65 -30.42 -4.33 12.03
N GLN A 66 -31.61 -3.99 12.55
CA GLN A 66 -32.81 -4.84 12.44
C GLN A 66 -33.56 -4.68 11.10
N GLN A 67 -33.11 -3.80 10.21
CA GLN A 67 -33.67 -3.69 8.86
C GLN A 67 -32.77 -4.41 7.85
N GLU A 68 -33.30 -5.49 7.26
CA GLU A 68 -32.77 -6.08 6.04
C GLU A 68 -33.12 -5.18 4.84
N THR A 69 -32.34 -4.14 4.60
CA THR A 69 -32.34 -3.41 3.32
C THR A 69 -31.16 -3.85 2.47
N PHE A 70 -31.12 -5.14 2.12
CA PHE A 70 -30.23 -5.63 1.07
C PHE A 70 -31.09 -6.23 -0.03
N THR A 71 -31.37 -5.45 -1.08
CA THR A 71 -31.51 -6.07 -2.39
C THR A 71 -30.12 -6.60 -2.73
N ASN A 72 -29.96 -7.93 -2.72
CA ASN A 72 -28.77 -8.59 -3.24
C ASN A 72 -28.69 -8.36 -4.76
N GLU A 73 -28.40 -7.13 -5.17
CA GLU A 73 -27.94 -6.85 -6.51
C GLU A 73 -26.53 -7.40 -6.59
N SER A 74 -26.44 -8.66 -7.01
CA SER A 74 -25.17 -9.21 -7.43
C SER A 74 -24.73 -8.43 -8.65
N ALA A 75 -23.47 -7.94 -8.65
CA ALA A 75 -22.86 -7.46 -9.86
C ALA A 75 -23.07 -8.52 -10.97
N PRO A 76 -23.43 -8.14 -12.20
CA PRO A 76 -23.62 -9.10 -13.27
C PRO A 76 -22.38 -9.98 -13.37
N GLN A 77 -22.55 -11.30 -13.20
CA GLN A 77 -21.46 -12.23 -13.42
C GLN A 77 -21.17 -12.27 -14.92
N GLU A 78 -20.15 -11.54 -15.35
CA GLU A 78 -19.60 -11.75 -16.69
C GLU A 78 -19.00 -13.14 -16.79
N SER A 79 -19.71 -14.05 -17.44
CA SER A 79 -19.39 -15.48 -17.49
C SER A 79 -18.29 -15.86 -18.49
N TYR A 80 -17.73 -14.90 -19.25
CA TYR A 80 -16.81 -15.21 -20.35
C TYR A 80 -15.53 -14.36 -20.41
N LEU A 81 -15.04 -13.85 -19.28
CA LEU A 81 -13.72 -13.20 -19.25
C LEU A 81 -12.59 -14.24 -19.28
N LYS A 82 -11.75 -14.18 -20.32
CA LYS A 82 -10.51 -14.96 -20.40
C LYS A 82 -9.53 -14.46 -19.32
N ARG A 83 -9.38 -15.24 -18.26
CA ARG A 83 -8.52 -14.90 -17.10
C ARG A 83 -7.09 -15.37 -17.23
N CYS A 84 -6.85 -16.43 -18.02
CA CYS A 84 -5.54 -17.04 -18.17
C CYS A 84 -4.92 -16.69 -19.52
N PHE A 85 -3.73 -16.09 -19.46
CA PHE A 85 -2.92 -15.72 -20.61
C PHE A 85 -1.58 -16.45 -20.48
N PRO A 86 -1.42 -17.64 -21.12
CA PRO A 86 -0.16 -18.36 -21.08
C PRO A 86 0.94 -17.57 -21.80
N LEU A 87 2.20 -18.02 -21.64
CA LEU A 87 3.33 -17.46 -22.37
C LEU A 87 3.07 -17.51 -23.88
N CYS A 88 3.57 -16.50 -24.61
CA CYS A 88 3.31 -16.29 -26.04
C CYS A 88 1.83 -16.12 -26.43
N SER A 89 0.97 -15.71 -25.49
CA SER A 89 -0.37 -15.21 -25.82
C SER A 89 -0.35 -13.69 -26.07
N GLU A 90 -1.53 -13.09 -26.22
CA GLU A 90 -1.74 -11.66 -26.43
C GLU A 90 -1.21 -10.76 -25.30
N SER A 91 -1.00 -11.29 -24.09
CA SER A 91 -0.43 -10.55 -22.97
C SER A 91 0.95 -11.10 -22.59
N LEU A 92 1.97 -10.24 -22.63
CA LEU A 92 3.27 -10.48 -22.02
C LEU A 92 3.26 -9.99 -20.56
N TYR A 93 3.83 -10.81 -19.68
CA TYR A 93 3.96 -10.51 -18.26
C TYR A 93 5.39 -10.74 -17.80
N ALA A 94 6.04 -9.66 -17.36
CA ALA A 94 7.40 -9.67 -16.83
C ALA A 94 7.42 -9.25 -15.36
N LYS A 95 8.10 -10.04 -14.52
CA LYS A 95 8.45 -9.65 -13.15
C LYS A 95 9.92 -9.22 -13.13
N ILE A 96 10.18 -7.96 -12.82
CA ILE A 96 11.51 -7.37 -12.79
C ILE A 96 11.87 -7.09 -11.33
N TYR A 97 12.59 -8.01 -10.70
CA TYR A 97 13.03 -7.89 -9.31
C TYR A 97 14.17 -6.90 -9.19
N CYS A 98 14.00 -5.90 -8.31
CA CYS A 98 14.97 -4.84 -8.10
C CYS A 98 14.67 -4.11 -6.79
N GLY A 99 15.69 -3.49 -6.18
CA GLY A 99 15.49 -2.65 -5.00
C GLY A 99 14.58 -1.44 -5.30
N LEU A 100 13.94 -0.88 -4.28
CA LEU A 100 12.98 0.23 -4.44
C LEU A 100 13.57 1.44 -5.20
N HIS A 101 14.82 1.79 -4.90
CA HIS A 101 15.52 2.88 -5.58
C HIS A 101 15.80 2.56 -7.05
N VAL A 102 16.27 1.34 -7.35
CA VAL A 102 16.51 0.88 -8.72
C VAL A 102 15.19 0.84 -9.51
N ALA A 103 14.08 0.46 -8.88
CA ALA A 103 12.77 0.50 -9.51
C ALA A 103 12.37 1.93 -9.94
N ASP A 104 12.66 2.95 -9.13
CA ASP A 104 12.44 4.36 -9.51
C ASP A 104 13.28 4.74 -10.73
N THR A 105 14.56 4.39 -10.73
CA THR A 105 15.48 4.66 -11.85
C THR A 105 15.02 3.96 -13.13
N LEU A 106 14.70 2.67 -13.06
CA LEU A 106 14.21 1.90 -14.21
C LEU A 106 12.94 2.52 -14.82
N LEU A 107 11.98 2.90 -13.98
CA LEU A 107 10.73 3.50 -14.43
C LEU A 107 10.92 4.89 -15.04
N LYS A 108 11.88 5.67 -14.54
CA LYS A 108 12.15 7.03 -15.00
C LYS A 108 13.03 7.07 -16.25
N GLU A 109 14.02 6.19 -16.36
CA GLU A 109 15.09 6.30 -17.36
C GLU A 109 14.99 5.22 -18.44
N ASN A 110 14.72 3.95 -18.08
CA ASN A 110 14.75 2.83 -19.01
C ASN A 110 13.38 2.53 -19.64
N PHE A 111 12.31 2.56 -18.85
CA PHE A 111 10.96 2.28 -19.35
C PHE A 111 10.54 3.23 -20.48
N PRO A 112 10.81 4.54 -20.43
CA PRO A 112 10.52 5.42 -21.55
C PRO A 112 11.22 5.00 -22.85
N LEU A 113 12.48 4.54 -22.76
CA LEU A 113 13.24 4.04 -23.91
C LEU A 113 12.65 2.73 -24.45
N ILE A 114 12.36 1.78 -23.56
CA ILE A 114 11.69 0.51 -23.91
C ILE A 114 10.39 0.80 -24.65
N LEU A 115 9.53 1.64 -24.07
CA LEU A 115 8.21 1.94 -24.63
C LEU A 115 8.30 2.71 -25.95
N ALA A 116 9.28 3.62 -26.11
CA ALA A 116 9.52 4.30 -27.37
C ALA A 116 9.92 3.32 -28.48
N THR A 117 10.85 2.39 -28.20
CA THR A 117 11.27 1.36 -29.15
C THR A 117 10.11 0.45 -29.55
N LEU A 118 9.29 0.03 -28.59
CA LEU A 118 8.15 -0.86 -28.87
C LEU A 118 7.01 -0.14 -29.62
N ASN A 119 6.75 1.13 -29.32
CA ASN A 119 5.76 1.94 -30.05
C ASN A 119 6.18 2.22 -31.49
N GLN A 120 7.47 2.47 -31.77
CA GLN A 120 7.96 2.71 -33.13
C GLN A 120 7.74 1.52 -34.08
N GLN A 121 7.56 0.32 -33.53
CA GLN A 121 7.33 -0.92 -34.29
C GLN A 121 5.86 -1.36 -34.25
N ASP A 122 4.95 -0.50 -33.75
CA ASP A 122 3.51 -0.77 -33.56
C ASP A 122 3.21 -2.05 -32.75
N VAL A 123 4.10 -2.41 -31.83
CA VAL A 123 4.03 -3.67 -31.06
C VAL A 123 3.03 -3.60 -29.91
N LEU A 124 2.79 -2.40 -29.37
CA LEU A 124 2.01 -2.19 -28.15
C LEU A 124 0.57 -1.80 -28.46
N LYS A 125 -0.38 -2.59 -27.96
CA LYS A 125 -1.79 -2.19 -27.92
C LYS A 125 -2.12 -1.46 -26.63
N LYS A 126 -1.71 -2.03 -25.49
CA LYS A 126 -1.84 -1.46 -24.15
C LYS A 126 -0.68 -1.91 -23.29
N TRP A 127 -0.32 -1.12 -22.30
CA TRP A 127 0.66 -1.52 -21.30
C TRP A 127 0.36 -0.82 -19.99
N PHE A 128 0.82 -1.44 -18.90
CA PHE A 128 0.85 -0.81 -17.59
C PHE A 128 1.92 -1.49 -16.74
N PHE A 129 2.24 -0.87 -15.61
CA PHE A 129 3.05 -1.49 -14.58
C PHE A 129 2.41 -1.28 -13.21
N ILE A 130 2.73 -2.16 -12.28
CA ILE A 130 2.48 -1.95 -10.85
C ILE A 130 3.73 -2.29 -10.07
N ARG A 131 3.93 -1.63 -8.93
CA ARG A 131 4.94 -2.00 -7.94
C ARG A 131 4.36 -3.06 -7.02
N TYR A 132 5.15 -4.07 -6.72
CA TYR A 132 4.74 -5.17 -5.86
C TYR A 132 5.89 -5.59 -4.95
N ASN A 133 5.56 -6.26 -3.86
CA ASN A 133 6.52 -6.77 -2.90
C ASN A 133 6.13 -8.19 -2.49
N ASP A 134 6.47 -9.18 -3.32
CA ASP A 134 6.19 -10.60 -3.04
C ASP A 134 6.96 -11.56 -3.97
N PRO A 135 7.93 -12.35 -3.49
CA PRO A 135 8.50 -12.39 -2.13
C PRO A 135 9.51 -11.26 -1.85
N SER A 136 9.77 -10.39 -2.82
CA SER A 136 10.71 -9.27 -2.74
C SER A 136 10.24 -8.11 -3.64
N PRO A 137 10.78 -6.89 -3.48
CA PRO A 137 10.41 -5.75 -4.30
C PRO A 137 10.63 -6.02 -5.80
N HIS A 138 9.61 -5.74 -6.61
CA HIS A 138 9.66 -5.90 -8.06
C HIS A 138 8.64 -5.03 -8.80
N ILE A 139 8.92 -4.81 -10.08
CA ILE A 139 7.97 -4.24 -11.02
C ILE A 139 7.26 -5.39 -11.73
N ARG A 140 5.92 -5.36 -11.74
CA ARG A 140 5.11 -6.20 -12.62
C ARG A 140 4.78 -5.37 -13.84
N PHE A 141 5.47 -5.66 -14.93
CA PHE A 141 5.24 -5.02 -16.21
C PHE A 141 4.36 -5.92 -17.07
N ARG A 142 3.26 -5.35 -17.59
CA ARG A 142 2.33 -6.07 -18.45
C ARG A 142 2.10 -5.31 -19.73
N VAL A 143 2.17 -6.05 -20.83
CA VAL A 143 2.01 -5.55 -22.19
C VAL A 143 0.98 -6.40 -22.91
N GLU A 144 0.00 -5.77 -23.53
CA GLU A 144 -0.87 -6.36 -24.54
C GLU A 144 -0.25 -6.09 -25.91
N LEU A 145 0.10 -7.16 -26.64
CA LEU A 145 0.75 -7.08 -27.94
C LEU A 145 -0.28 -6.90 -29.05
N SER A 146 0.07 -6.13 -30.08
CA SER A 146 -0.69 -6.05 -31.33
C SER A 146 -0.65 -7.36 -32.10
N ASP A 147 0.52 -8.02 -32.12
CA ASP A 147 0.75 -9.34 -32.72
C ASP A 147 1.55 -10.24 -31.77
N PRO A 148 1.01 -11.41 -31.35
CA PRO A 148 1.74 -12.39 -30.54
C PRO A 148 3.08 -12.86 -31.15
N SER A 149 3.29 -12.76 -32.47
CA SER A 149 4.56 -13.10 -33.11
C SER A 149 5.73 -12.23 -32.64
N GLN A 150 5.44 -11.02 -32.14
CA GLN A 150 6.42 -10.03 -31.69
C GLN A 150 6.87 -10.24 -30.23
N TYR A 151 6.41 -11.32 -29.58
CA TYR A 151 6.76 -11.63 -28.18
C TYR A 151 8.28 -11.68 -27.96
N TYR A 152 9.02 -12.28 -28.90
CA TYR A 152 10.48 -12.36 -28.84
C TYR A 152 11.13 -10.97 -28.87
N PHE A 153 10.65 -10.07 -29.73
CA PHE A 153 11.18 -8.71 -29.86
C PHE A 153 11.02 -7.91 -28.56
N VAL A 154 9.88 -8.07 -27.87
CA VAL A 154 9.67 -7.41 -26.58
C VAL A 154 10.62 -7.94 -25.51
N ILE A 155 10.76 -9.26 -25.40
CA ILE A 155 11.68 -9.88 -24.45
C ILE A 155 13.13 -9.48 -24.74
N SER A 156 13.56 -9.52 -26.00
CA SER A 156 14.93 -9.13 -26.36
C SER A 156 15.21 -7.67 -26.04
N THR A 157 14.24 -6.78 -26.29
CA THR A 157 14.36 -5.35 -25.98
C THR A 157 14.47 -5.12 -24.47
N LEU A 158 13.62 -5.79 -23.68
CA LEU A 158 13.70 -5.75 -22.21
C LEU A 158 15.06 -6.25 -21.71
N ASN A 159 15.52 -7.41 -22.19
CA ASN A 159 16.80 -7.98 -21.76
C ASN A 159 17.97 -7.05 -22.08
N THR A 160 18.08 -6.55 -23.30
CA THR A 160 19.19 -5.65 -23.71
C THR A 160 19.24 -4.39 -22.85
N LEU A 161 18.10 -3.76 -22.58
CA LEU A 161 18.06 -2.49 -21.83
C LEU A 161 18.22 -2.67 -20.32
N LEU A 162 17.87 -3.86 -19.80
CA LEU A 162 18.06 -4.23 -18.40
C LEU A 162 19.43 -4.87 -18.13
N GLU A 163 20.16 -5.30 -19.15
CA GLU A 163 21.44 -6.02 -19.01
C GLU A 163 22.47 -5.24 -18.18
N GLN A 164 22.51 -3.91 -18.33
CA GLN A 164 23.40 -3.03 -17.57
C GLN A 164 23.15 -3.12 -16.05
N PHE A 165 21.88 -3.18 -15.62
CA PHE A 165 21.53 -3.26 -14.20
C PHE A 165 21.83 -4.63 -13.60
N ILE A 166 21.79 -5.69 -14.41
CA ILE A 166 22.12 -7.04 -13.95
C ILE A 166 23.63 -7.17 -13.66
N LYS A 167 24.47 -6.43 -14.38
CA LYS A 167 25.93 -6.44 -14.20
C LYS A 167 26.38 -5.58 -13.02
N ASP A 168 25.64 -4.52 -12.71
CA ASP A 168 26.00 -3.55 -11.67
C ASP A 168 25.53 -3.94 -10.25
N GLY A 169 24.66 -4.95 -10.12
CA GLY A 169 24.18 -5.51 -8.84
C GLY A 169 22.88 -4.87 -8.35
#